data_AF-A0A0F9W4Q3-F1
#
_entry.id   AF-A0A0F9W4Q3-F1
#
_cell.length_a   1.000
_cell.length_b   1.000
_cell.length_c   1.000
_cell.angle_alpha   90.00
_cell.angle_beta   90.00
_cell.angle_gamma   90.00
#
_symmetry.space_group_name_H-M   'P 1'
#
loop_
_entity.id
_entity.type
_entity.pdbx_description
1 polymer ?
#
loop_
_entity_poly.entity_id
_entity_poly.type
_entity_poly.pdbx_seq_one_letter_code
_entity_poly.pdbx_strand_id
1 'polypeptide(L)'
;MNREALEAGQVLEVVHPFTWDKATVYDEKADATKEIKTWRPGLRFELEDQASPDGGRGIAVAEAEGLQIFTIVSLHKPGRYPERVFYTREWQDPDGKRFGKLHLRVTTTVALRRRINGYAYEYEVA
;
A
#
# COMPACT_ATOMS: atom_id res chain seq x y z
N MET A 1 -17.67 -1.63 -15.03
CA MET A 1 -16.37 -1.17 -14.48
C MET A 1 -16.09 0.18 -15.11
N ASN A 2 -16.10 1.27 -14.33
CA ASN A 2 -16.00 2.62 -14.87
C ASN A 2 -14.73 2.78 -15.70
N ARG A 3 -14.92 3.00 -17.01
CA ARG A 3 -13.89 3.06 -18.06
C ARG A 3 -13.30 4.46 -18.17
N GLU A 4 -13.10 5.16 -17.07
CA GLU A 4 -12.52 6.50 -17.15
C GLU A 4 -11.08 6.41 -17.64
N ALA A 5 -10.72 7.36 -18.51
CA ALA A 5 -9.36 7.51 -18.99
C ALA A 5 -8.48 8.00 -17.83
N LEU A 6 -7.21 7.57 -17.83
CA LEU A 6 -6.24 8.10 -16.88
C LEU A 6 -5.67 9.39 -17.44
N GLU A 7 -5.48 10.39 -16.58
CA GLU A 7 -5.01 11.71 -16.97
C GLU A 7 -3.79 12.14 -16.16
N ALA A 8 -2.92 12.97 -16.76
CA ALA A 8 -1.80 13.55 -16.03
C ALA A 8 -2.30 14.53 -14.97
N GLY A 9 -1.70 14.50 -13.78
CA GLY A 9 -2.14 15.26 -12.61
C GLY A 9 -3.24 14.57 -11.80
N GLN A 10 -3.83 13.47 -12.29
CA GLN A 10 -4.86 12.73 -11.56
C GLN A 10 -4.29 12.11 -10.28
N VAL A 11 -5.00 12.28 -9.18
CA VAL A 11 -4.72 11.62 -7.90
C VAL A 11 -5.74 10.49 -7.71
N LEU A 12 -5.23 9.29 -7.43
CA LEU A 12 -6.04 8.09 -7.21
C LEU A 12 -5.77 7.58 -5.81
N GLU A 13 -6.83 7.40 -5.03
CA GLU A 13 -6.77 6.88 -3.68
C GLU A 13 -7.39 5.49 -3.65
N VAL A 14 -6.67 4.54 -3.05
CA VAL A 14 -7.06 3.13 -3.01
C VAL A 14 -7.00 2.69 -1.56
N VAL A 15 -8.09 2.13 -1.06
CA VAL A 15 -8.12 1.53 0.28
C VAL A 15 -7.01 0.47 0.37
N HIS A 16 -6.23 0.54 1.44
CA HIS A 16 -5.06 -0.31 1.63
C HIS A 16 -5.00 -0.79 3.09
N PRO A 17 -4.71 -2.08 3.34
CA PRO A 17 -4.57 -2.58 4.69
C PRO A 17 -3.26 -2.11 5.32
N PHE A 18 -3.29 -1.98 6.64
CA PHE A 18 -2.14 -1.64 7.47
C PHE A 18 -2.04 -2.58 8.65
N THR A 19 -0.80 -2.86 9.01
CA THR A 19 -0.47 -3.57 10.23
C THR A 19 0.37 -2.74 11.18
N TRP A 20 0.35 -3.11 12.45
CA TRP A 20 1.30 -2.56 13.40
C TRP A 20 2.72 -3.10 13.14
N ASP A 21 3.69 -2.21 13.23
CA ASP A 21 5.11 -2.55 13.24
C ASP A 21 5.83 -1.73 14.32
N LYS A 22 7.05 -2.15 14.65
CA LYS A 22 7.93 -1.42 15.56
C LYS A 22 9.00 -0.73 14.76
N ALA A 23 9.13 0.58 14.93
CA ALA A 23 10.24 1.35 14.39
C ALA A 23 11.20 1.75 15.49
N THR A 24 12.49 1.52 15.27
CA THR A 24 13.55 2.07 16.11
C THR A 24 13.88 3.48 15.63
N VAL A 25 13.70 4.47 16.49
CA VAL A 25 13.99 5.87 16.21
C VAL A 25 15.04 6.36 17.20
N TYR A 26 16.02 7.12 16.71
CA TYR A 26 17.01 7.76 17.56
C TYR A 26 16.41 9.00 18.23
N ASP A 27 16.54 9.10 19.56
CA ASP A 27 16.11 10.22 20.36
C ASP A 27 17.34 11.06 20.74
N GLU A 28 17.53 12.19 20.05
CA GLU A 28 18.67 13.08 20.24
C GLU A 28 18.76 13.65 21.67
N LYS A 29 17.64 13.80 22.39
CA LYS A 29 17.65 14.37 23.75
C LYS A 29 18.12 13.36 24.79
N ALA A 30 17.81 12.09 24.58
CA ALA A 30 18.20 11.01 25.46
C ALA A 30 19.53 10.35 25.03
N ASP A 31 20.09 10.76 23.88
CA ASP A 31 21.22 10.12 23.21
C ASP A 31 21.07 8.58 23.13
N ALA A 32 19.86 8.13 22.79
CA ALA A 32 19.50 6.72 22.83
C ALA A 32 18.48 6.37 21.74
N THR A 33 18.42 5.11 21.33
CA THR A 33 17.35 4.61 20.46
C THR A 33 16.14 4.20 21.28
N LYS A 34 14.95 4.49 20.76
CA LYS A 34 13.67 4.05 21.33
C LYS A 34 12.83 3.31 20.30
N GLU A 35 12.09 2.31 20.75
CA GLU A 35 11.06 1.67 19.93
C GLU A 35 9.77 2.47 20.00
N ILE A 36 9.24 2.84 18.85
CA ILE A 36 7.91 3.41 18.71
C ILE A 36 7.02 2.48 17.91
N LYS A 37 5.74 2.48 18.25
CA LYS A 37 4.70 1.80 17.48
C LYS A 37 4.38 2.62 16.24
N THR A 38 4.40 2.00 15.06
CA THR A 38 4.15 2.67 13.78
C THR A 38 3.24 1.82 12.89
N TRP A 39 2.53 2.47 11.98
CA TRP A 39 1.82 1.80 10.92
C TRP A 39 2.76 1.33 9.81
N ARG A 40 2.49 0.15 9.28
CA ARG A 40 3.15 -0.42 8.09
C ARG A 40 2.09 -0.82 7.07
N PRO A 41 2.20 -0.42 5.79
CA PRO A 41 1.28 -0.87 4.76
C PRO A 41 1.44 -2.37 4.50
N GLY A 42 0.32 -3.09 4.41
CA GLY A 42 0.27 -4.51 4.08
C GLY A 42 -0.58 -5.32 5.05
N LEU A 43 -0.38 -6.64 5.00
CA LEU A 43 -1.04 -7.64 5.83
C LEU A 43 -0.02 -8.45 6.61
N ARG A 44 -0.49 -9.05 7.70
CA ARG A 44 0.18 -10.15 8.40
C ARG A 44 -0.58 -11.44 8.09
N PHE A 45 0.16 -12.55 7.95
CA PHE A 45 -0.45 -13.86 7.83
C PHE A 45 -0.39 -14.55 9.19
N GLU A 46 -1.54 -15.02 9.66
CA GLU A 46 -1.71 -15.72 10.93
C GLU A 46 -2.34 -17.10 10.71
N LEU A 47 -2.28 -17.96 11.72
CA LEU A 47 -2.96 -19.24 11.72
C LEU A 47 -4.23 -19.12 12.57
N GLU A 48 -5.39 -19.39 11.97
CA GLU A 48 -6.72 -19.27 12.61
C GLU A 48 -6.85 -20.16 13.87
N ASP A 49 -6.22 -21.35 13.84
CA ASP A 49 -6.13 -22.24 14.99
C ASP A 49 -4.72 -22.86 15.08
N GLN A 50 -3.87 -22.27 15.93
CA GLN A 50 -2.52 -22.79 16.18
C GLN A 50 -2.51 -24.17 16.86
N ALA A 51 -3.62 -24.60 17.47
CA ALA A 51 -3.74 -25.88 18.17
C ALA A 51 -4.33 -26.99 17.30
N SER A 52 -4.73 -26.70 16.05
CA SER A 52 -5.29 -27.70 15.15
C SER A 52 -4.25 -28.79 14.80
N PRO A 53 -4.57 -30.08 15.01
CA PRO A 53 -3.68 -31.19 14.66
C PRO A 53 -3.31 -31.26 13.17
N ASP A 54 -4.15 -30.70 12.30
CA ASP A 54 -3.98 -30.72 10.84
C ASP A 54 -3.23 -29.47 10.31
N GLY A 55 -2.78 -28.60 11.22
CA GLY A 55 -2.24 -27.27 10.89
C GLY A 55 -3.36 -26.28 10.60
N GLY A 56 -3.43 -25.20 11.36
CA GLY A 56 -4.46 -24.17 11.18
C GLY A 56 -4.48 -23.56 9.77
N ARG A 57 -5.63 -23.02 9.37
CA ARG A 57 -5.75 -22.27 8.11
C ARG A 57 -4.98 -20.95 8.22
N GLY A 58 -4.17 -20.65 7.20
CA GLY A 58 -3.55 -19.33 7.08
C GLY A 58 -4.59 -18.27 6.73
N ILE A 59 -4.77 -17.28 7.61
CA ILE A 59 -5.63 -16.11 7.40
C ILE A 59 -4.76 -14.86 7.21
N ALA A 60 -5.21 -13.94 6.36
CA ALA A 60 -4.54 -12.66 6.16
C ALA A 60 -5.28 -11.58 6.96
N VAL A 61 -4.54 -10.88 7.82
CA VAL A 61 -5.11 -9.96 8.81
C VAL A 61 -4.48 -8.58 8.67
N ALA A 62 -5.31 -7.55 8.79
CA ALA A 62 -4.93 -6.16 8.96
C ALA A 62 -5.44 -5.66 10.32
N GLU A 63 -4.75 -4.72 10.94
CA GLU A 63 -5.25 -4.04 12.15
C GLU A 63 -6.06 -2.78 11.83
N ALA A 64 -5.91 -2.22 10.63
CA ALA A 64 -6.72 -1.10 10.16
C ALA A 64 -6.57 -0.90 8.65
N GLU A 65 -7.36 0.02 8.11
CA GLU A 65 -7.27 0.47 6.72
C GLU A 65 -6.84 1.93 6.64
N GLY A 66 -6.03 2.24 5.64
CA GLY A 66 -5.66 3.58 5.24
C GLY A 66 -5.73 3.69 3.71
N LEU A 67 -4.91 4.56 3.13
CA LEU A 67 -4.90 4.80 1.70
C LEU A 67 -3.53 4.54 1.09
N GLN A 68 -3.53 3.94 -0.09
CA GLN A 68 -2.43 4.02 -1.03
C GLN A 68 -2.78 5.05 -2.10
N ILE A 69 -1.93 6.07 -2.22
CA ILE A 69 -2.20 7.24 -3.05
C ILE A 69 -1.24 7.21 -4.23
N PHE A 70 -1.79 7.32 -5.43
CA PHE A 70 -1.05 7.38 -6.69
C PHE A 70 -1.29 8.75 -7.33
N THR A 71 -0.22 9.45 -7.68
CA THR A 71 -0.32 10.68 -8.48
C THR A 71 0.23 10.41 -9.87
N ILE A 72 -0.61 10.51 -10.89
CA ILE A 72 -0.22 10.30 -12.28
C ILE A 72 0.59 11.51 -12.74
N VAL A 73 1.85 11.29 -13.07
CA VAL A 73 2.77 12.35 -13.51
C VAL A 73 2.66 12.55 -15.01
N SER A 74 2.66 11.46 -15.79
CA SER A 74 2.50 11.54 -17.24
C SER A 74 2.07 10.20 -17.83
N LEU A 75 1.46 10.25 -19.02
CA LEU A 75 1.16 9.09 -19.84
C LEU A 75 1.88 9.21 -21.17
N HIS A 76 2.39 8.09 -21.68
CA HIS A 76 3.11 8.05 -22.94
C HIS A 76 2.79 6.76 -23.72
N LYS A 77 2.33 6.91 -24.96
CA LYS A 77 2.04 5.81 -25.88
C LYS A 77 3.09 5.76 -27.01
N PRO A 78 4.15 4.94 -26.89
CA PRO A 78 5.17 4.86 -27.93
C PRO A 78 4.71 3.93 -29.07
N GLY A 79 4.04 4.50 -30.07
CA GLY A 79 3.59 3.78 -31.26
C GLY A 79 2.79 2.51 -30.91
N ARG A 80 3.27 1.34 -31.37
CA ARG A 80 2.59 0.05 -31.16
C ARG A 80 2.67 -0.52 -29.73
N TYR A 81 3.57 -0.02 -28.89
CA TYR A 81 3.82 -0.61 -27.57
C TYR A 81 2.74 -0.21 -26.55
N PRO A 82 2.60 -0.93 -25.42
CA PRO A 82 1.68 -0.55 -24.36
C PRO A 82 1.95 0.87 -23.84
N GLU A 83 0.88 1.60 -23.53
CA GLU A 83 0.97 2.91 -22.88
C GLU A 83 1.68 2.78 -21.53
N ARG A 84 2.63 3.69 -21.30
CA ARG A 84 3.38 3.82 -20.07
C ARG A 84 2.77 4.92 -19.22
N VAL A 85 2.60 4.61 -17.95
CA VAL A 85 2.14 5.56 -16.94
C VAL A 85 3.28 5.80 -15.97
N PHE A 86 3.69 7.05 -15.88
CA PHE A 86 4.61 7.54 -14.88
C PHE A 86 3.81 8.07 -13.70
N TYR A 87 4.15 7.66 -12.48
CA TYR A 87 3.40 8.02 -11.29
C TYR A 87 4.30 8.08 -10.06
N THR A 88 3.91 8.85 -9.05
CA THR A 88 4.45 8.72 -7.69
C THR A 88 3.49 7.93 -6.82
N ARG A 89 4.00 7.39 -5.71
CA ARG A 89 3.19 6.63 -4.77
C ARG A 89 3.58 6.94 -3.34
N GLU A 90 2.58 7.25 -2.54
CA GLU A 90 2.66 7.43 -1.10
C GLU A 90 1.53 6.67 -0.40
N TRP A 91 1.54 6.73 0.92
CA TRP A 91 0.52 6.13 1.77
C TRP A 91 0.01 7.14 2.77
N GLN A 92 -1.26 7.02 3.13
CA GLN A 92 -1.84 7.66 4.28
C GLN A 92 -2.21 6.57 5.28
N ASP A 93 -1.63 6.64 6.48
CA ASP A 93 -1.95 5.68 7.53
C ASP A 93 -3.38 5.88 8.10
N PRO A 94 -3.87 4.95 8.91
CA PRO A 94 -5.20 5.05 9.54
C PRO A 94 -5.39 6.31 10.42
N ASP A 95 -4.30 6.86 10.95
CA ASP A 95 -4.31 8.10 11.75
C ASP A 95 -4.28 9.37 10.87
N GLY A 96 -4.24 9.21 9.54
CA GLY A 96 -4.27 10.29 8.55
C GLY A 96 -2.90 10.85 8.18
N LYS A 97 -1.80 10.31 8.71
CA LYS A 97 -0.44 10.77 8.41
C LYS A 97 0.02 10.20 7.06
N ARG A 98 0.50 11.10 6.20
CA ARG A 98 1.10 10.72 4.90
C ARG A 98 2.58 10.39 5.03
N PHE A 99 3.02 9.34 4.33
CA PHE A 99 4.41 8.91 4.31
C PHE A 99 4.76 8.11 3.05
N GLY A 100 6.06 7.89 2.86
CA GLY A 100 6.62 7.20 1.70
C GLY A 100 7.40 8.16 0.80
N LYS A 101 8.48 7.66 0.20
CA LYS A 101 9.30 8.46 -0.70
C LYS A 101 8.61 8.61 -2.06
N LEU A 102 8.47 9.84 -2.53
CA LEU A 102 7.88 10.19 -3.83
C LEU A 102 8.84 9.90 -5.00
N HIS A 103 9.30 8.65 -5.11
CA HIS A 103 10.06 8.22 -6.28
C HIS A 103 9.15 8.13 -7.50
N LEU A 104 9.64 8.63 -8.63
CA LEU A 104 8.98 8.43 -9.91
C LEU A 104 9.03 6.93 -10.28
N ARG A 105 7.85 6.35 -10.51
CA ARG A 105 7.65 4.95 -10.91
C ARG A 105 7.08 4.92 -12.32
N VAL A 106 7.30 3.82 -13.03
CA VAL A 106 6.73 3.59 -14.36
C VAL A 106 6.10 2.21 -14.44
N THR A 107 4.95 2.10 -15.10
CA THR A 107 4.27 0.83 -15.37
C THR A 107 3.39 0.94 -16.62
N THR A 108 2.60 -0.09 -16.95
CA THR A 108 1.59 0.01 -18.03
C THR A 108 0.24 0.43 -17.47
N THR A 109 -0.61 1.03 -18.30
CA THR A 109 -2.00 1.37 -17.94
C THR A 109 -2.77 0.15 -17.42
N VAL A 110 -2.57 -1.03 -18.02
CA VAL A 110 -3.19 -2.28 -17.55
C VAL A 110 -2.69 -2.69 -16.17
N ALA A 111 -1.38 -2.64 -15.93
CA ALA A 111 -0.80 -3.01 -14.64
C ALA A 111 -1.20 -2.02 -13.53
N LEU A 112 -1.29 -0.73 -13.84
CA LEU A 112 -1.77 0.27 -12.89
C LEU A 112 -3.25 0.05 -12.56
N ARG A 113 -4.10 -0.16 -13.58
CA ARG A 113 -5.54 -0.45 -13.37
C ARG A 113 -5.77 -1.65 -12.45
N ARG A 114 -4.96 -2.69 -12.54
CA ARG A 114 -5.02 -3.84 -11.62
C ARG A 114 -4.65 -3.45 -10.18
N ARG A 115 -3.66 -2.58 -9.99
CA ARG A 115 -3.22 -2.13 -8.65
C ARG A 115 -4.23 -1.20 -7.98
N ILE A 116 -4.93 -0.37 -8.75
CA ILE A 116 -5.92 0.57 -8.20
C ILE A 116 -7.30 -0.05 -8.01
N ASN A 117 -7.48 -1.32 -8.40
CA ASN A 117 -8.74 -2.03 -8.25
C ASN A 117 -8.95 -2.61 -6.83
N GLY A 118 -8.13 -2.19 -5.86
CA GLY A 118 -8.13 -2.72 -4.50
C GLY A 118 -6.95 -3.63 -4.21
N TYR A 119 -6.93 -4.17 -3.00
CA TYR A 119 -5.86 -5.03 -2.53
C TYR A 119 -5.94 -6.42 -3.17
N ALA A 120 -4.79 -7.08 -3.32
CA ALA A 120 -4.69 -8.32 -4.11
C ALA A 120 -5.20 -9.59 -3.39
N TYR A 121 -5.41 -9.51 -2.08
CA TYR A 121 -5.83 -10.63 -1.22
C TYR A 121 -7.10 -10.26 -0.48
N GLU A 122 -7.95 -11.24 -0.23
CA GLU A 122 -8.99 -11.12 0.80
C GLU A 122 -8.32 -11.12 2.18
N TYR A 123 -8.82 -10.27 3.08
CA TYR A 123 -8.30 -10.13 4.44
C TYR A 123 -9.39 -9.70 5.40
N GLU A 124 -9.13 -9.91 6.68
CA GLU A 124 -9.98 -9.46 7.77
C GLU A 124 -9.33 -8.30 8.50
N VAL A 125 -10.15 -7.36 8.96
CA VAL A 125 -9.72 -6.26 9.83
C VAL A 125 -10.03 -6.67 11.26
N ALA A 126 -9.00 -6.82 12.09
CA ALA A 126 -9.06 -7.28 13.48
C ALA A 126 -9.19 -6.13 14.49
#